data_AF-A0A966TSC1-F1
#
_entry.id   AF-A0A966TSC1-F1
#
_cell.length_a   1.000
_cell.length_b   1.000
_cell.length_c   1.000
_cell.angle_alpha   90.00
_cell.angle_beta   90.00
_cell.angle_gamma   90.00
#
_symmetry.space_group_name_H-M   'P 1'
#
loop_
_entity.id
_entity.type
_entity.pdbx_description
1 polymer ?
#
loop_
_entity_poly.entity_id
_entity_poly.type
_entity_poly.pdbx_seq_one_letter_code
_entity_poly.pdbx_strand_id
1 'polypeptide(L)' 'MSVKRENSAVDHRPILSDEGLDPTRPVIARDEFGEQRSLNIAGEYPLTIKVDGAEVVT' A
#
# COMPACT_ATOMS: atom_id res chain seq x y z
N MET A 1 12.47 45.25 -19.71
CA MET A 1 11.46 44.31 -19.20
C MET A 1 11.57 43.01 -19.99
N SER A 2 12.00 41.92 -19.35
CA SER A 2 11.66 40.60 -19.85
C SER A 2 11.86 39.61 -18.71
N VAL A 3 10.79 38.97 -18.28
CA VAL A 3 10.88 37.77 -17.46
C VAL A 3 10.08 36.71 -18.21
N LYS A 4 10.77 35.92 -19.02
CA LYS A 4 10.26 34.63 -19.45
C LYS A 4 10.41 33.67 -18.28
N ARG A 5 9.30 33.28 -17.66
CA ARG A 5 9.24 32.07 -16.82
C ARG A 5 8.52 31.01 -17.64
N GLU A 6 9.28 30.34 -18.48
CA GLU A 6 8.91 29.00 -18.92
C GLU A 6 9.60 28.06 -17.94
N ASN A 7 8.87 27.65 -16.91
CA ASN A 7 9.19 26.41 -16.24
C ASN A 7 7.86 25.74 -15.94
N SER A 8 7.26 25.19 -17.00
CA SER A 8 6.26 24.14 -16.89
C SER A 8 6.95 22.96 -16.22
N ALA A 9 6.97 22.96 -14.88
CA ALA A 9 7.31 21.80 -14.11
C ALA A 9 6.37 20.69 -14.60
N VAL A 10 6.93 19.74 -15.34
CA VAL A 10 6.24 18.51 -15.69
C VAL A 10 5.77 17.94 -14.37
N ASP A 11 4.45 17.81 -14.20
CA ASP A 11 3.81 17.26 -13.01
C ASP A 11 4.23 15.79 -12.92
N HIS A 12 5.41 15.53 -12.35
CA HIS A 12 5.97 14.19 -12.15
C HIS A 12 5.15 13.49 -11.08
N ARG A 13 4.02 12.94 -11.51
CA ARG A 13 3.19 12.11 -10.65
C ARG A 13 3.86 10.75 -10.48
N PRO A 14 3.91 10.22 -9.25
CA PRO A 14 4.37 8.85 -9.03
C PRO A 14 3.53 7.87 -9.86
N ILE A 15 4.20 6.97 -10.56
CA ILE A 15 3.55 5.82 -11.20
C ILE A 15 3.43 4.75 -10.11
N LEU A 16 2.20 4.40 -9.75
CA LEU A 16 1.95 3.30 -8.82
C LEU A 16 2.08 1.96 -9.56
N SER A 17 2.72 1.00 -8.91
CA SER A 17 2.74 -0.40 -9.37
C SER A 17 1.47 -1.13 -8.95
N ASP A 18 1.19 -2.26 -9.61
CA ASP A 18 0.07 -3.16 -9.29
C ASP A 18 0.49 -4.27 -8.30
N GLU A 19 1.40 -3.95 -7.37
CA GLU A 19 1.95 -4.90 -6.38
C GLU A 19 1.02 -5.04 -5.15
N GLY A 20 -0.29 -5.07 -5.39
CA GLY A 20 -1.29 -5.22 -4.34
C GLY A 20 -1.18 -6.60 -3.66
N LEU A 21 -1.34 -6.63 -2.34
CA LEU A 21 -1.45 -7.87 -1.57
C LEU A 21 -2.92 -8.31 -1.48
N ASP A 22 -3.15 -9.63 -1.47
CA ASP A 22 -4.48 -10.16 -1.18
C ASP A 22 -4.97 -9.62 0.18
N PRO A 23 -6.13 -8.94 0.22
CA PRO A 23 -6.56 -8.18 1.38
C PRO A 23 -6.92 -9.08 2.56
N THR A 24 -7.20 -10.35 2.30
CA THR A 24 -7.58 -11.33 3.30
C THR A 24 -6.91 -12.68 3.05
N ARG A 25 -6.66 -13.43 4.13
CA ARG A 25 -6.10 -14.77 4.07
C ARG A 25 -7.00 -15.80 4.77
N PRO A 26 -7.11 -17.02 4.25
CA PRO A 26 -7.90 -18.07 4.88
C PRO A 26 -7.19 -18.55 6.16
N VAL A 27 -7.96 -18.71 7.24
CA VAL A 27 -7.49 -19.24 8.52
C VAL A 27 -8.54 -20.17 9.13
N ILE A 28 -8.07 -21.07 9.98
CA ILE A 28 -8.91 -21.85 10.89
C ILE A 28 -8.75 -21.25 12.27
N ALA A 29 -9.82 -20.66 12.81
CA ALA A 29 -9.84 -20.10 14.16
C ALA A 29 -10.85 -20.83 15.04
N ARG A 30 -10.76 -20.60 16.35
CA ARG A 30 -11.81 -21.01 17.30
C ARG A 30 -12.70 -19.82 17.61
N ASP A 31 -14.00 -20.05 17.64
CA ASP A 31 -14.98 -19.05 18.09
C ASP A 31 -15.04 -18.96 19.62
N GLU A 32 -15.93 -18.12 20.15
CA GLU A 32 -16.12 -17.89 21.58
C GLU A 32 -16.62 -19.13 22.34
N PHE A 33 -17.14 -20.13 21.63
CA PHE A 33 -17.57 -21.43 22.16
C PHE A 33 -16.50 -22.51 21.99
N GLY A 34 -15.36 -22.17 21.38
CA GLY A 34 -14.24 -23.06 21.12
C GLY A 34 -14.40 -23.92 19.87
N GLU A 35 -15.43 -23.72 19.06
CA GLU A 35 -15.66 -24.47 17.82
C GLU A 35 -14.73 -23.96 16.70
N GLN A 36 -14.20 -24.87 15.88
CA GLN A 36 -13.37 -24.47 14.74
C GLN A 36 -14.23 -23.90 13.61
N ARG A 37 -13.80 -22.77 13.08
CA ARG A 37 -14.41 -22.09 11.92
C ARG A 37 -13.36 -21.80 10.87
N SER A 38 -13.72 -21.95 9.61
CA SER A 38 -12.92 -21.49 8.46
C SER A 38 -13.38 -20.10 8.07
N LEU A 39 -12.47 -19.13 8.01
CA LEU A 39 -12.77 -17.73 7.71
C LEU A 39 -11.63 -17.05 6.96
N ASN A 40 -11.95 -15.94 6.30
CA ASN A 40 -10.96 -15.03 5.71
C ASN A 40 -10.76 -13.85 6.65
N ILE A 41 -9.55 -13.65 7.17
CA ILE A 41 -9.21 -12.50 8.01
C ILE A 41 -8.36 -11.51 7.24
N ALA A 42 -8.49 -10.22 7.57
CA ALA A 42 -7.63 -9.18 7.01
C ALA A 42 -6.15 -9.52 7.22
N GLY A 43 -5.37 -9.51 6.14
CA GLY A 43 -3.94 -9.64 6.20
C GLY A 43 -3.31 -8.27 6.40
N GLU A 44 -2.97 -7.92 7.63
CA GLU A 44 -2.16 -6.72 7.86
C GLU A 44 -0.70 -7.03 7.53
N TYR A 45 -0.17 -6.29 6.55
CA TYR A 45 1.25 -6.30 6.22
C TYR A 45 1.74 -4.85 6.25
N PRO A 46 2.90 -4.58 6.88
CA PRO A 46 3.50 -3.27 6.82
C PRO A 46 3.85 -2.96 5.36
N LEU A 47 3.31 -1.87 4.82
CA LEU A 47 3.64 -1.41 3.48
C LEU A 47 4.91 -0.55 3.56
N THR A 48 5.97 -0.98 2.88
CA THR A 48 7.18 -0.15 2.71
C THR A 48 7.10 0.56 1.37
N ILE A 49 7.03 1.89 1.39
CA ILE A 49 7.06 2.70 0.17
C ILE A 49 8.49 3.19 -0.02
N LYS A 50 9.05 3.09 -1.23
CA LYS A 50 10.36 3.65 -1.56
C LYS A 50 10.22 4.87 -2.46
N VAL A 51 10.80 6.00 -2.05
CA VAL A 51 10.83 7.25 -2.81
C VAL A 51 12.28 7.70 -2.92
N ASP A 52 12.80 7.83 -4.15
CA ASP A 52 14.20 8.21 -4.43
C ASP A 52 15.25 7.37 -3.66
N GLY A 53 14.94 6.10 -3.41
CA GLY A 53 15.80 5.17 -2.68
C GLY A 53 15.69 5.24 -1.16
N ALA A 54 14.93 6.18 -0.61
CA ALA A 54 14.61 6.24 0.82
C ALA A 54 13.34 5.45 1.15
N GLU A 55 13.32 4.81 2.31
CA GLU A 55 12.13 4.13 2.84
C GLU A 55 11.22 5.15 3.53
N VAL A 56 9.97 5.21 3.05
CA VAL A 56 8.87 5.91 3.67
C VAL A 56 8.04 4.86 4.39
N VAL A 57 8.13 4.88 5.72
CA VAL A 57 7.37 3.99 6.59
C VAL A 57 5.99 4.59 6.80
N THR A 58 4.94 3.80 6.55
CA THR A 58 3.55 4.14 6.89
C THR A 58 3.24 3.82 8.34
#